data_AF-A0A265N7N8-F1
#
_entry.id   AF-A0A265N7N8-F1
#
_cell.length_a   1.000
_cell.length_b   1.000
_cell.length_c   1.000
_cell.angle_alpha   90.00
_cell.angle_beta   90.00
_cell.angle_gamma   90.00
#
_symmetry.space_group_name_H-M   'P 1'
#
loop_
_entity.id
_entity.type
_entity.pdbx_description
1 polymer ?
#
loop_
_entity_poly.entity_id
_entity_poly.type
_entity_poly.pdbx_seq_one_letter_code
_entity_poly.pdbx_strand_id
1 'polypeptide(L)'
;MAEQNLHQILQQASQQINAAGEAVMQAQGSDPGLLEQAEQQLQQAEAELQNAQSQAGTEATENAQFQQAYEQLHDLRQQVQEAQQNNNDVL
;
A
#
# COMPACT_ATOMS: atom_id res chain seq x y z
N MET A 1 12.87 -4.82 -21.68
CA MET A 1 12.60 -3.44 -21.18
C MET A 1 11.35 -3.39 -20.31
N ALA A 2 10.28 -4.17 -20.59
CA ALA A 2 9.10 -4.25 -19.75
C ALA A 2 9.41 -4.75 -18.31
N GLU A 3 10.24 -5.79 -18.16
CA GLU A 3 10.60 -6.36 -16.84
C GLU A 3 11.38 -5.37 -15.94
N GLN A 4 12.24 -4.54 -16.55
CA GLN A 4 13.02 -3.53 -15.82
C GLN A 4 12.11 -2.42 -15.28
N ASN A 5 11.07 -2.08 -16.04
CA ASN A 5 10.06 -1.10 -15.65
C ASN A 5 9.14 -1.67 -14.56
N LEU A 6 8.73 -2.93 -14.70
CA LEU A 6 7.96 -3.65 -13.69
C LEU A 6 8.68 -3.66 -12.34
N HIS A 7 9.96 -4.05 -12.29
CA HIS A 7 10.71 -4.08 -11.04
C HIS A 7 10.77 -2.71 -10.34
N GLN A 8 10.94 -1.63 -11.10
CA GLN A 8 10.95 -0.27 -10.56
C GLN A 8 9.58 0.13 -9.99
N ILE A 9 8.50 -0.17 -10.72
CA ILE A 9 7.13 0.11 -10.26
C ILE A 9 6.83 -0.67 -8.98
N LEU A 10 7.15 -1.96 -8.92
CA LEU A 10 6.93 -2.79 -7.73
C LEU A 10 7.77 -2.33 -6.53
N GLN A 11 9.02 -1.90 -6.78
CA GLN A 11 9.87 -1.35 -5.73
C GLN A 11 9.29 -0.05 -5.16
N GLN A 12 8.80 0.83 -6.02
CA GLN A 12 8.18 2.09 -5.63
C GLN A 12 6.89 1.85 -4.82
N ALA A 13 6.01 0.97 -5.30
CA ALA A 13 4.79 0.59 -4.59
C ALA A 13 5.13 0.00 -3.20
N SER A 14 6.13 -0.88 -3.12
CA SER A 14 6.58 -1.46 -1.85
C SER A 14 7.11 -0.39 -0.88
N GLN A 15 7.84 0.61 -1.36
CA GLN A 15 8.30 1.73 -0.51
C GLN A 15 7.13 2.54 0.04
N GLN A 16 6.13 2.85 -0.79
CA GLN A 16 4.93 3.57 -0.38
C GLN A 16 4.12 2.77 0.65
N ILE A 17 3.99 1.45 0.47
CA ILE A 17 3.30 0.58 1.43
C ILE A 17 4.03 0.57 2.78
N ASN A 18 5.36 0.46 2.79
CA ASN A 18 6.14 0.50 4.03
C ASN A 18 5.99 1.85 4.75
N ALA A 19 6.09 2.96 4.02
CA ALA A 19 5.95 4.30 4.59
C ALA A 19 4.52 4.55 5.13
N ALA A 20 3.49 4.04 4.44
CA ALA A 20 2.13 4.01 4.97
C ALA A 20 2.04 3.18 6.26
N GLY A 21 2.76 2.07 6.34
CA GLY A 21 2.81 1.20 7.52
C GLY A 21 3.35 1.92 8.74
N GLU A 22 4.46 2.64 8.57
CA GLU A 22 5.04 3.48 9.62
C GLU A 22 4.07 4.57 10.06
N ALA A 23 3.39 5.24 9.11
CA ALA A 23 2.40 6.26 9.42
C ALA A 23 1.23 5.68 10.23
N VAL A 24 0.68 4.52 9.86
CA VAL A 24 -0.40 3.86 10.63
C VAL A 24 0.02 3.53 12.04
N MET A 25 1.22 2.96 12.22
CA MET A 25 1.74 2.64 13.55
C MET A 25 1.91 3.89 14.43
N GLN A 26 2.32 5.00 13.84
CA GLN A 26 2.45 6.29 14.54
C GLN A 26 1.09 6.94 14.82
N ALA A 27 0.10 6.70 13.95
CA ALA A 27 -1.20 7.33 14.01
C ALA A 27 -2.18 6.70 15.01
N GLN A 28 -2.00 5.41 15.33
CA GLN A 28 -2.89 4.64 16.21
C GLN A 28 -3.24 5.43 17.49
N GLY A 29 -4.51 5.85 17.60
CA GLY A 29 -5.06 6.51 18.78
C GLY A 29 -4.69 7.99 18.97
N SER A 30 -3.89 8.60 18.09
CA SER A 30 -3.26 9.91 18.38
C SER A 30 -3.32 10.94 17.25
N ASP A 31 -3.30 10.53 15.98
CA ASP A 31 -3.24 11.49 14.86
C ASP A 31 -4.00 10.99 13.61
N PRO A 32 -5.24 11.47 13.37
CA PRO A 32 -6.01 11.06 12.20
C PRO A 32 -5.39 11.54 10.88
N GLY A 33 -4.59 12.61 10.89
CA GLY A 33 -3.92 13.12 9.68
C GLY A 33 -2.88 12.14 9.14
N LEU A 34 -2.18 11.43 10.03
CA LEU A 34 -1.27 10.35 9.64
C LEU A 34 -2.00 9.15 9.03
N LEU A 35 -3.23 8.85 9.48
CA LEU A 35 -4.06 7.80 8.86
C LEU A 35 -4.51 8.19 7.45
N GLU A 36 -4.95 9.44 7.24
CA GLU A 36 -5.28 9.93 5.88
C GLU A 36 -4.08 9.89 4.96
N GLN A 37 -2.90 10.28 5.46
CA GLN A 37 -1.66 10.21 4.68
C GLN A 37 -1.27 8.77 4.32
N ALA A 38 -1.44 7.83 5.25
CA ALA A 38 -1.21 6.42 5.00
C ALA A 38 -2.20 5.87 3.95
N GLU A 39 -3.47 6.24 4.04
CA GLU A 39 -4.49 5.83 3.07
C GLU A 39 -4.17 6.33 1.65
N GLN A 40 -3.73 7.59 1.51
CA GLN A 40 -3.33 8.14 0.22
C GLN A 40 -2.13 7.40 -0.39
N GLN A 41 -1.12 7.08 0.43
CA GLN A 41 0.04 6.31 -0.03
C GLN A 41 -0.35 4.89 -0.47
N LEU A 42 -1.28 4.25 0.24
CA LEU A 42 -1.79 2.94 -0.16
C LEU A 42 -2.60 3.01 -1.45
N GLN A 43 -3.41 4.05 -1.66
CA GLN A 43 -4.13 4.23 -2.92
C GLN A 43 -3.17 4.44 -4.11
N GLN A 44 -2.08 5.19 -3.93
CA GLN A 44 -1.05 5.32 -4.96
C GLN A 44 -0.36 3.99 -5.25
N ALA A 45 0.04 3.25 -4.22
CA ALA A 45 0.67 1.95 -4.38
C ALA A 45 -0.26 0.94 -5.08
N GLU A 46 -1.56 0.95 -4.77
CA GLU A 46 -2.56 0.11 -5.44
C GLU A 46 -2.67 0.47 -6.94
N ALA A 47 -2.71 1.76 -7.26
CA ALA A 47 -2.77 2.21 -8.64
C ALA A 47 -1.50 1.81 -9.42
N GLU A 48 -0.33 1.90 -8.78
CA GLU A 48 0.95 1.44 -9.36
C GLU A 48 0.96 -0.07 -9.60
N LEU A 49 0.48 -0.86 -8.64
CA LEU A 49 0.34 -2.32 -8.78
C LEU A 49 -0.66 -2.68 -9.88
N GLN A 50 -1.84 -2.06 -9.95
CA GLN A 50 -2.80 -2.29 -11.03
C GLN A 50 -2.24 -1.91 -12.40
N ASN A 51 -1.44 -0.85 -12.46
CA ASN A 51 -0.77 -0.44 -13.69
C ASN A 51 0.29 -1.46 -14.10
N ALA A 52 1.12 -1.93 -13.15
CA ALA A 52 2.06 -3.03 -13.36
C ALA A 52 1.36 -4.30 -13.87
N GLN A 53 0.22 -4.67 -13.27
CA GLN A 53 -0.62 -5.78 -13.72
C GLN A 53 -1.17 -5.55 -15.13
N SER A 54 -1.60 -4.34 -15.47
CA SER A 54 -2.11 -4.01 -16.80
C SER A 54 -1.02 -4.02 -17.87
N GLN A 55 0.20 -3.63 -17.53
CA GLN A 55 1.34 -3.57 -18.46
C GLN A 55 1.98 -4.94 -18.69
N ALA A 56 2.20 -5.73 -17.63
CA ALA A 56 2.91 -7.01 -17.70
C ALA A 56 1.95 -8.22 -17.66
N GLY A 57 0.65 -8.00 -17.43
CA GLY A 57 -0.35 -9.06 -17.41
C GLY A 57 -0.04 -10.12 -16.37
N THR A 58 -0.05 -11.37 -16.80
CA THR A 58 0.21 -12.54 -15.95
C THR A 58 1.61 -12.51 -15.31
N GLU A 59 2.60 -11.93 -16.01
CA GLU A 59 3.99 -11.86 -15.53
C GLU A 59 4.11 -10.99 -14.27
N ALA A 60 3.27 -9.94 -14.14
CA ALA A 60 3.19 -9.17 -12.89
C ALA A 60 2.56 -10.00 -11.77
N THR A 61 1.47 -10.72 -12.03
CA THR A 61 0.78 -11.50 -10.99
C THR A 61 1.58 -12.71 -10.50
N GLU A 62 2.48 -13.24 -11.33
CA GLU A 62 3.40 -14.32 -10.98
C GLU A 62 4.71 -13.80 -10.34
N ASN A 63 4.92 -12.48 -10.34
CA ASN A 63 6.09 -11.87 -9.73
C ASN A 63 5.98 -11.90 -8.20
N ALA A 64 6.99 -12.47 -7.54
CA ALA A 64 7.03 -12.57 -6.08
C ALA A 64 6.94 -11.20 -5.37
N GLN A 65 7.53 -10.15 -5.95
CA GLN A 65 7.47 -8.80 -5.38
C GLN A 65 6.07 -8.20 -5.51
N PHE A 66 5.37 -8.49 -6.61
CA PHE A 66 3.99 -8.05 -6.79
C PHE A 66 3.08 -8.74 -5.77
N GLN A 67 3.20 -10.06 -5.61
CA GLN A 67 2.41 -10.80 -4.64
C GLN A 67 2.64 -10.29 -3.22
N GLN A 68 3.91 -10.11 -2.84
CA GLN A 68 4.27 -9.57 -1.53
C GLN A 68 3.72 -8.14 -1.33
N ALA A 69 3.89 -7.25 -2.31
CA ALA A 69 3.38 -5.88 -2.20
C ALA A 69 1.85 -5.86 -2.12
N TYR A 70 1.16 -6.71 -2.89
CA TYR A 70 -0.29 -6.79 -2.89
C TYR A 70 -0.84 -7.32 -1.56
N GLU A 71 -0.20 -8.34 -0.98
CA GLU A 71 -0.53 -8.85 0.37
C GLU A 71 -0.32 -7.77 1.43
N GLN A 72 0.86 -7.13 1.45
CA GLN A 72 1.16 -6.06 2.40
C GLN A 72 0.20 -4.88 2.28
N LEU A 73 -0.15 -4.49 1.05
CA LEU A 73 -1.12 -3.43 0.80
C LEU A 73 -2.49 -3.79 1.38
N HIS A 74 -2.96 -5.01 1.15
CA HIS A 74 -4.25 -5.46 1.65
C HIS A 74 -4.29 -5.47 3.19
N ASP A 75 -3.29 -6.09 3.82
CA ASP A 75 -3.18 -6.17 5.29
C ASP A 75 -3.12 -4.79 5.92
N LEU A 76 -2.36 -3.87 5.32
CA LEU A 76 -2.20 -2.54 5.86
C LEU A 76 -3.45 -1.68 5.66
N ARG A 77 -4.15 -1.83 4.53
CA ARG A 77 -5.42 -1.13 4.28
C ARG A 77 -6.48 -1.52 5.31
N GLN A 78 -6.50 -2.79 5.71
CA GLN A 78 -7.36 -3.25 6.81
C GLN A 78 -6.96 -2.57 8.13
N GLN A 79 -5.67 -2.51 8.47
CA GLN A 79 -5.20 -1.82 9.67
C GLN A 79 -5.53 -0.32 9.67
N VAL A 80 -5.44 0.37 8.53
CA VAL A 80 -5.85 1.78 8.42
C VAL A 80 -7.33 1.93 8.74
N GLN A 81 -8.20 1.09 8.15
CA GLN A 81 -9.64 1.15 8.39
C GLN A 81 -9.98 0.87 9.86
N GLU A 82 -9.33 -0.14 10.46
CA GLU A 82 -9.50 -0.44 11.87
C GLU A 82 -9.02 0.72 12.76
N ALA A 83 -7.87 1.33 12.45
CA ALA A 83 -7.37 2.49 13.20
C ALA A 83 -8.26 3.73 13.05
N GLN A 84 -8.79 3.98 11.85
CA GLN A 84 -9.75 5.05 11.59
C GLN A 84 -11.05 4.83 12.37
N GLN A 85 -11.59 3.61 12.38
CA GLN A 85 -12.77 3.28 13.18
C GLN A 85 -12.51 3.43 14.68
N ASN A 86 -11.39 2.92 15.19
CA ASN A 86 -11.05 3.06 16.61
C ASN A 86 -10.88 4.53 17.02
N ASN A 87 -10.27 5.37 16.19
CA ASN A 87 -10.19 6.81 16.47
C ASN A 87 -11.56 7.50 16.45
N ASN A 88 -12.49 7.03 15.62
CA ASN A 88 -13.83 7.61 15.52
C ASN A 88 -14.80 7.10 16.60
N ASP A 89 -14.55 5.92 17.18
CA ASP A 89 -15.34 5.33 18.27
C ASP A 89 -14.97 5.91 19.65
N VAL A 90 -13.77 6.49 19.79
CA VAL A 90 -13.27 7.12 21.03
C VAL A 90 -13.72 8.59 21.19
N LEU A 91 -14.38 9.18 20.18
CA LEU A 91 -14.94 10.55 20.19
C LEU A 91 -16.38 10.61 20.72
#